data_AF-A0A4R1WUN5-F1
#
_entry.id   AF-A0A4R1WUN5-F1
#
_cell.length_a   1.000
_cell.length_b   1.000
_cell.length_c   1.000
_cell.angle_alpha   90.00
_cell.angle_beta   90.00
_cell.angle_gamma   90.00
#
_symmetry.space_group_name_H-M   'P 1'
#
loop_
_entity.id
_entity.type
_entity.pdbx_description
1 polymer ?
#
loop_
_entity_poly.entity_id
_entity_poly.type
_entity_poly.pdbx_seq_one_letter_code
_entity_poly.pdbx_strand_id
1 'polypeptide(L)'
;MTQHTNFSTRLDDLQKRVATARSAVQTAATESEAQLKERIDRAQADLDQSVQNARQEVSQAAGSAQAKWAQLKADTAAKMSDVKANVDQRARHVDAKVAAKDADWADADAAESLDFANWAVENAQLTILDAIHARAYADQLAKAEDNS
;
A
#
# COMPACT_ATOMS: atom_id res chain seq x y z
N MET A 1 -24.21 1.73 10.64
CA MET A 1 -23.53 0.55 10.04
C MET A 1 -22.50 0.07 11.07
N THR A 2 -22.49 -1.21 11.41
CA THR A 2 -21.57 -1.78 12.41
C THR A 2 -20.13 -1.75 11.89
N GLN A 3 -19.12 -1.57 12.77
CA GLN A 3 -17.71 -1.44 12.38
C GLN A 3 -17.20 -2.63 11.53
N HIS A 4 -17.76 -3.82 11.71
CA HIS A 4 -17.46 -5.01 10.89
C HIS A 4 -17.79 -4.82 9.40
N THR A 5 -18.92 -4.18 9.07
CA THR A 5 -19.30 -3.92 7.67
C THR A 5 -18.32 -2.95 7.01
N ASN A 6 -17.66 -2.08 7.79
CA ASN A 6 -16.64 -1.16 7.27
C ASN A 6 -15.33 -1.89 6.91
N PHE A 7 -14.89 -2.87 7.71
CA PHE A 7 -13.68 -3.64 7.41
C PHE A 7 -13.80 -4.52 6.17
N SER A 8 -14.94 -5.21 5.98
CA SER A 8 -15.17 -6.01 4.77
C SER A 8 -15.13 -5.17 3.49
N THR A 9 -15.78 -4.00 3.48
CA THR A 9 -15.71 -3.09 2.32
C THR A 9 -14.29 -2.60 2.04
N ARG A 10 -13.51 -2.28 3.08
CA ARG A 10 -12.10 -1.86 2.91
C ARG A 10 -11.22 -2.98 2.37
N LEU A 11 -11.47 -4.23 2.77
CA LEU A 11 -10.80 -5.41 2.22
C LEU A 11 -11.19 -5.67 0.76
N ASP A 12 -12.47 -5.51 0.39
CA ASP A 12 -12.93 -5.63 -1.00
C ASP A 12 -12.26 -4.57 -1.90
N ASP A 13 -12.11 -3.34 -1.41
CA ASP A 13 -11.43 -2.28 -2.13
C ASP A 13 -9.93 -2.53 -2.25
N LEU A 14 -9.30 -3.12 -1.22
CA LEU A 14 -7.91 -3.58 -1.30
C LEU A 14 -7.75 -4.68 -2.37
N GLN A 15 -8.65 -5.65 -2.41
CA GLN A 15 -8.66 -6.70 -3.44
C GLN A 15 -8.77 -6.11 -4.85
N LYS A 16 -9.66 -5.13 -5.06
CA LYS A 16 -9.79 -4.44 -6.36
C LYS A 16 -8.48 -3.73 -6.74
N ARG A 17 -7.84 -3.04 -5.79
CA ARG A 17 -6.56 -2.35 -6.03
C ARG A 17 -5.46 -3.32 -6.45
N VAL A 18 -5.35 -4.47 -5.78
CA VAL A 18 -4.39 -5.52 -6.15
C VAL A 18 -4.69 -6.07 -7.55
N ALA A 19 -5.96 -6.30 -7.88
CA ALA A 19 -6.36 -6.74 -9.23
C ALA A 19 -6.01 -5.71 -10.32
N THR A 20 -6.25 -4.42 -10.05
CA THR A 20 -5.87 -3.33 -10.96
C THR A 20 -4.36 -3.26 -11.14
N ALA A 21 -3.57 -3.35 -10.05
CA ALA A 21 -2.12 -3.35 -10.11
C ALA A 21 -1.59 -4.53 -10.96
N ARG A 22 -2.14 -5.73 -10.78
CA ARG A 22 -1.79 -6.90 -11.59
C ARG A 22 -2.04 -6.67 -13.08
N SER A 23 -3.20 -6.15 -13.44
CA SER A 23 -3.55 -5.84 -14.83
C SER A 23 -2.63 -4.78 -15.45
N ALA A 24 -2.30 -3.75 -14.66
CA ALA A 24 -1.36 -2.70 -15.06
C ALA A 24 0.04 -3.26 -15.36
N VAL A 25 0.57 -4.12 -14.49
CA VAL A 25 1.88 -4.76 -14.69
C VAL A 25 1.89 -5.70 -15.90
N GLN A 26 0.83 -6.48 -16.09
CA GLN A 26 0.69 -7.34 -17.28
C GLN A 26 0.69 -6.55 -18.59
N THR A 27 0.04 -5.37 -18.58
CA THR A 27 0.04 -4.47 -19.74
C THR A 27 1.43 -3.86 -19.95
N ALA A 28 2.05 -3.37 -18.87
CA ALA A 28 3.38 -2.74 -18.87
C ALA A 28 4.47 -3.62 -19.50
N ALA A 29 4.40 -4.94 -19.30
CA ALA A 29 5.36 -5.89 -19.89
C ALA A 29 5.41 -5.86 -21.44
N THR A 30 4.41 -5.28 -22.10
CA THR A 30 4.31 -5.16 -23.56
C THR A 30 4.48 -3.73 -24.08
N GLU A 31 4.68 -2.77 -23.19
CA GLU A 31 4.71 -1.34 -23.49
C GLU A 31 6.12 -0.86 -23.89
N SER A 32 6.18 0.19 -24.71
CA SER A 32 7.42 0.90 -25.01
C SER A 32 7.94 1.69 -23.80
N GLU A 33 9.22 2.04 -23.80
CA GLU A 33 9.84 2.83 -22.72
C GLU A 33 9.09 4.15 -22.44
N ALA A 34 8.59 4.83 -23.48
CA ALA A 34 7.81 6.06 -23.34
C ALA A 34 6.47 5.83 -22.62
N GLN A 35 5.78 4.73 -22.96
CA GLN A 35 4.52 4.34 -22.31
C GLN A 35 4.76 3.89 -20.85
N LEU A 36 5.88 3.20 -20.60
CA LEU A 36 6.29 2.81 -19.25
C LEU A 36 6.53 4.02 -18.35
N LYS A 37 7.18 5.08 -18.85
CA LYS A 37 7.36 6.34 -18.10
C LYS A 37 6.03 6.98 -17.73
N GLU A 38 5.10 7.09 -18.67
CA GLU A 38 3.75 7.62 -18.41
C GLU A 38 2.98 6.77 -17.40
N ARG A 39 3.16 5.45 -17.43
CA ARG A 39 2.54 4.54 -16.46
C ARG A 39 3.14 4.69 -15.06
N ILE A 40 4.46 4.90 -14.95
CA ILE A 40 5.13 5.19 -13.68
C ILE A 40 4.62 6.51 -13.09
N ASP A 41 4.52 7.56 -13.90
CA ASP A 41 3.99 8.86 -13.45
C ASP A 41 2.53 8.74 -12.95
N ARG A 42 1.69 7.97 -13.65
CA ARG A 42 0.31 7.68 -13.21
C ARG A 42 0.28 6.87 -11.91
N ALA A 43 1.11 5.84 -11.77
CA ALA A 43 1.20 5.04 -10.55
C ALA A 43 1.65 5.88 -9.34
N GLN A 44 2.54 6.86 -9.55
CA GLN A 44 2.92 7.83 -8.52
C GLN A 44 1.73 8.70 -8.09
N ALA A 45 0.99 9.25 -9.05
CA ALA A 45 -0.20 10.06 -8.75
C ALA A 45 -1.29 9.26 -8.00
N ASP A 46 -1.54 8.01 -8.41
CA ASP A 46 -2.51 7.12 -7.75
C ASP A 46 -2.10 6.78 -6.31
N LEU A 47 -0.80 6.60 -6.08
CA LEU A 47 -0.25 6.33 -4.75
C LEU A 47 -0.35 7.58 -3.85
N ASP A 48 -0.04 8.77 -4.38
CA ASP A 48 -0.24 10.04 -3.67
C ASP A 48 -1.71 10.26 -3.28
N GLN A 49 -2.64 10.01 -4.21
CA GLN A 49 -4.07 10.09 -3.93
C GLN A 49 -4.50 9.10 -2.85
N SER A 50 -3.95 7.87 -2.89
CA SER A 50 -4.26 6.82 -1.89
C SER A 50 -3.78 7.21 -0.50
N VAL A 51 -2.60 7.82 -0.39
CA VAL A 51 -2.08 8.37 0.87
C VAL A 51 -2.92 9.57 1.34
N GLN A 52 -3.44 10.41 0.45
CA GLN A 52 -4.32 11.50 0.86
C GLN A 52 -5.67 10.99 1.39
N ASN A 53 -6.28 10.02 0.73
CA ASN A 53 -7.58 9.46 1.13
C ASN A 53 -7.51 8.73 2.47
N ALA A 54 -6.48 7.92 2.69
CA ALA A 54 -6.30 7.21 3.96
C ALA A 54 -6.06 8.16 5.15
N ARG A 55 -5.49 9.36 4.92
CA ARG A 55 -5.37 10.41 5.95
C ARG A 55 -6.73 10.93 6.43
N GLN A 56 -7.71 11.05 5.52
CA GLN A 56 -9.06 11.53 5.88
C GLN A 56 -9.78 10.51 6.79
N GLU A 57 -9.61 9.21 6.53
CA GLU A 57 -10.17 8.13 7.35
C GLU A 57 -9.51 8.03 8.74
N VAL A 58 -8.19 8.26 8.84
CA VAL A 58 -7.42 8.11 10.10
C VAL A 58 -7.59 9.28 11.07
N SER A 59 -8.05 10.47 10.62
CA SER A 59 -8.20 11.65 11.50
C SER A 59 -9.22 11.50 12.64
N GLN A 60 -9.93 10.36 12.72
CA GLN A 60 -10.88 10.02 13.77
C GLN A 60 -10.38 8.93 14.77
N ALA A 61 -9.16 8.40 14.61
CA ALA A 61 -8.59 7.36 15.48
C ALA A 61 -7.31 7.84 16.23
N ALA A 62 -7.17 7.42 17.49
CA ALA A 62 -6.20 7.90 18.48
C ALA A 62 -4.73 7.97 18.01
N GLY A 63 -3.94 8.86 18.65
CA GLY A 63 -2.63 9.36 18.18
C GLY A 63 -1.56 8.34 17.77
N SER A 64 -1.63 7.08 18.20
CA SER A 64 -0.72 6.01 17.74
C SER A 64 -0.96 5.61 16.28
N ALA A 65 -2.20 5.66 15.79
CA ALA A 65 -2.53 5.44 14.38
C ALA A 65 -1.99 6.58 13.50
N GLN A 66 -2.04 7.82 14.01
CA GLN A 66 -1.54 9.00 13.29
C GLN A 66 -0.01 8.99 13.11
N ALA A 67 0.75 8.54 14.12
CA ALA A 67 2.21 8.45 14.03
C ALA A 67 2.67 7.41 13.00
N LYS A 68 2.08 6.19 13.05
CA LYS A 68 2.35 5.14 12.05
C LYS A 68 1.99 5.59 10.63
N TRP A 69 0.91 6.36 10.50
CA TRP A 69 0.49 6.94 9.23
C TRP A 69 1.49 7.95 8.67
N ALA A 70 2.01 8.84 9.53
CA ALA A 70 3.02 9.81 9.12
C ALA A 70 4.32 9.15 8.65
N GLN A 71 4.74 8.08 9.33
CA GLN A 71 5.91 7.29 8.94
C GLN A 71 5.71 6.61 7.59
N LEU A 72 4.58 5.91 7.39
CA LEU A 72 4.28 5.26 6.12
C LEU A 72 4.30 6.25 4.93
N LYS A 73 3.81 7.48 5.16
CA LYS A 73 3.82 8.54 4.15
C LYS A 73 5.25 8.98 3.80
N ALA A 74 6.12 9.14 4.80
CA ALA A 74 7.52 9.50 4.58
C ALA A 74 8.26 8.40 3.80
N ASP A 75 8.08 7.14 4.20
CA ASP A 75 8.71 5.98 3.56
C ASP A 75 8.23 5.83 2.10
N THR A 76 6.94 6.05 1.86
CA THR A 76 6.36 6.07 0.50
C THR A 76 6.97 7.18 -0.36
N ALA A 77 7.09 8.39 0.17
CA ALA A 77 7.64 9.53 -0.56
C ALA A 77 9.13 9.31 -0.92
N ALA A 78 9.90 8.72 -0.02
CA ALA A 78 11.29 8.34 -0.29
C ALA A 78 11.36 7.31 -1.42
N LYS A 79 10.58 6.22 -1.35
CA LYS A 79 10.53 5.20 -2.41
C LYS A 79 10.15 5.78 -3.78
N MET A 80 9.20 6.71 -3.85
CA MET A 80 8.83 7.36 -5.11
C MET A 80 9.99 8.17 -5.71
N SER A 81 10.70 8.92 -4.86
CA SER A 81 11.86 9.71 -5.27
C SER A 81 12.95 8.81 -5.84
N ASP A 82 13.22 7.69 -5.18
CA ASP A 82 14.23 6.72 -5.61
C ASP A 82 13.86 6.06 -6.95
N VAL A 83 12.59 5.67 -7.13
CA VAL A 83 12.11 5.13 -8.42
C VAL A 83 12.29 6.16 -9.54
N LYS A 84 11.97 7.44 -9.30
CA LYS A 84 12.14 8.50 -10.31
C LYS A 84 13.61 8.71 -10.67
N ALA A 85 14.48 8.76 -9.66
CA ALA A 85 15.91 8.89 -9.85
C ALA A 85 16.48 7.71 -10.68
N ASN A 86 16.04 6.49 -10.39
CA ASN A 86 16.45 5.28 -11.11
C ASN A 86 15.99 5.29 -12.58
N VAL A 87 14.75 5.74 -12.85
CA VAL A 87 14.24 5.88 -14.22
C VAL A 87 15.05 6.92 -15.02
N ASP A 88 15.35 8.07 -14.41
CA ASP A 88 16.14 9.13 -15.06
C ASP A 88 17.62 8.75 -15.24
N GLN A 89 18.16 7.95 -14.33
CA GLN A 89 19.51 7.37 -14.46
C GLN A 89 19.56 6.38 -15.63
N ARG A 90 18.57 5.49 -15.75
CA ARG A 90 18.52 4.48 -16.83
C ARG A 90 18.52 5.09 -18.23
N ALA A 91 17.82 6.21 -18.41
CA ALA A 91 17.79 6.95 -19.67
C ALA A 91 19.17 7.50 -20.12
N ARG A 92 20.20 7.43 -19.25
CA ARG A 92 21.55 7.95 -19.51
C ARG A 92 22.61 6.85 -19.63
N HIS A 93 22.26 5.57 -19.47
CA HIS A 93 23.25 4.50 -19.63
C HIS A 93 23.60 4.26 -21.09
N VAL A 94 24.90 4.22 -21.36
CA VAL A 94 25.48 3.82 -22.66
C VAL A 94 26.14 2.44 -22.60
N ASP A 95 26.32 1.87 -21.39
CA ASP A 95 26.90 0.55 -21.18
C ASP A 95 25.82 -0.49 -20.83
N ALA A 96 25.79 -1.59 -21.59
CA ALA A 96 24.78 -2.65 -21.45
C ALA A 96 24.91 -3.46 -20.15
N LYS A 97 26.11 -3.61 -19.59
CA LYS A 97 26.31 -4.35 -18.32
C LYS A 97 25.83 -3.52 -17.14
N VAL A 98 26.04 -2.20 -17.18
CA VAL A 98 25.48 -1.28 -16.18
C VAL A 98 23.96 -1.29 -16.26
N ALA A 99 23.39 -1.20 -17.46
CA ALA A 99 21.94 -1.25 -17.64
C ALA A 99 21.31 -2.58 -17.16
N ALA A 100 21.96 -3.72 -17.43
CA ALA A 100 21.51 -5.03 -16.96
C ALA A 100 21.54 -5.14 -15.44
N LYS A 101 22.64 -4.69 -14.81
CA LYS A 101 22.73 -4.66 -13.34
C LYS A 101 21.64 -3.77 -12.75
N ASP A 102 21.44 -2.56 -13.26
CA ASP A 102 20.41 -1.66 -12.76
C ASP A 102 18.99 -2.22 -12.94
N ALA A 103 18.76 -3.08 -13.93
CA ALA A 103 17.53 -3.83 -14.08
C ALA A 103 17.38 -4.91 -12.99
N ASP A 104 18.43 -5.69 -12.70
CA ASP A 104 18.42 -6.69 -11.62
C ASP A 104 18.10 -6.06 -10.26
N TRP A 105 18.63 -4.86 -9.98
CA TRP A 105 18.30 -4.11 -8.76
C TRP A 105 16.83 -3.66 -8.74
N ALA A 106 16.27 -3.22 -9.88
CA ALA A 106 14.84 -2.88 -9.97
C ALA A 106 13.95 -4.08 -9.63
N ASP A 107 14.29 -5.24 -10.19
CA ASP A 107 13.50 -6.46 -10.02
C ASP A 107 13.54 -6.92 -8.56
N ALA A 108 14.69 -6.79 -7.89
CA ALA A 108 14.82 -7.03 -6.45
C ALA A 108 13.96 -6.06 -5.62
N ASP A 109 14.01 -4.75 -5.91
CA ASP A 109 13.21 -3.74 -5.21
C ASP A 109 11.69 -3.98 -5.41
N ALA A 110 11.29 -4.44 -6.60
CA ALA A 110 9.91 -4.79 -6.91
C ALA A 110 9.46 -6.03 -6.13
N ALA A 111 10.30 -7.06 -6.02
CA ALA A 111 10.03 -8.25 -5.23
C ALA A 111 9.89 -7.92 -3.72
N GLU A 112 10.81 -7.13 -3.16
CA GLU A 112 10.71 -6.68 -1.77
C GLU A 112 9.42 -5.88 -1.51
N SER A 113 9.01 -5.05 -2.47
CA SER A 113 7.76 -4.30 -2.37
C SER A 113 6.51 -5.20 -2.35
N LEU A 114 6.53 -6.33 -3.07
CA LEU A 114 5.47 -7.35 -2.99
C LEU A 114 5.50 -8.10 -1.65
N ASP A 115 6.68 -8.44 -1.13
CA ASP A 115 6.82 -9.10 0.18
C ASP A 115 6.28 -8.20 1.31
N PHE A 116 6.61 -6.90 1.26
CA PHE A 116 6.05 -5.92 2.18
C PHE A 116 4.53 -5.79 2.07
N ALA A 117 3.98 -5.79 0.85
CA ALA A 117 2.54 -5.75 0.65
C ALA A 117 1.85 -6.99 1.21
N ASN A 118 2.43 -8.18 1.04
CA ASN A 118 1.92 -9.42 1.62
C ASN A 118 1.89 -9.34 3.16
N TRP A 119 3.02 -8.94 3.77
CA TRP A 119 3.09 -8.74 5.22
C TRP A 119 2.06 -7.72 5.72
N ALA A 120 1.85 -6.62 5.00
CA ALA A 120 0.90 -5.58 5.37
C ALA A 120 -0.55 -6.09 5.37
N VAL A 121 -0.91 -6.96 4.41
CA VAL A 121 -2.24 -7.62 4.36
C VAL A 121 -2.43 -8.54 5.56
N GLU A 122 -1.44 -9.37 5.89
CA GLU A 122 -1.50 -10.28 7.04
C GLU A 122 -1.59 -9.52 8.37
N ASN A 123 -0.82 -8.44 8.52
CA ASN A 123 -0.90 -7.57 9.69
C ASN A 123 -2.27 -6.87 9.80
N ALA A 124 -2.85 -6.42 8.67
CA ALA A 124 -4.20 -5.85 8.66
C ALA A 124 -5.23 -6.88 9.14
N GLN A 125 -5.16 -8.12 8.67
CA GLN A 125 -6.02 -9.21 9.15
C GLN A 125 -5.90 -9.40 10.67
N LEU A 126 -4.68 -9.47 11.21
CA LEU A 126 -4.46 -9.64 12.64
C LEU A 126 -5.11 -8.51 13.46
N THR A 127 -4.89 -7.26 13.06
CA THR A 127 -5.43 -6.09 13.78
C THR A 127 -6.95 -5.98 13.68
N ILE A 128 -7.56 -6.40 12.56
CA ILE A 128 -9.02 -6.48 12.43
C ILE A 128 -9.56 -7.53 13.40
N LEU A 129 -8.95 -8.72 13.48
CA LEU A 129 -9.39 -9.77 14.41
C LEU A 129 -9.29 -9.32 15.87
N ASP A 130 -8.23 -8.59 16.24
CA ASP A 130 -8.10 -8.00 17.58
C ASP A 130 -9.23 -6.99 17.87
N ALA A 131 -9.53 -6.09 16.92
CA ALA A 131 -10.63 -5.13 17.07
C ALA A 131 -12.00 -5.82 17.21
N ILE A 132 -12.24 -6.88 16.44
CA ILE A 132 -13.44 -7.72 16.53
C ILE A 132 -13.56 -8.34 17.92
N HIS A 133 -12.48 -8.94 18.42
CA HIS A 133 -12.44 -9.55 19.73
C HIS A 133 -12.69 -8.51 20.85
N ALA A 134 -11.99 -7.38 20.81
CA ALA A 134 -12.16 -6.30 21.78
C ALA A 134 -13.61 -5.80 21.83
N ARG A 135 -14.27 -5.69 20.67
CA ARG A 135 -15.68 -5.28 20.62
C ARG A 135 -16.62 -6.33 21.22
N ALA A 136 -16.43 -7.59 20.87
CA ALA A 136 -17.23 -8.69 21.41
C ALA A 136 -17.09 -8.78 22.94
N TYR A 137 -15.87 -8.60 23.45
CA TYR A 137 -15.60 -8.58 24.88
C TYR A 137 -16.27 -7.39 25.59
N ALA A 138 -16.21 -6.19 25.02
CA ALA A 138 -16.90 -5.02 25.55
C ALA A 138 -18.44 -5.22 25.61
N ASP A 139 -19.03 -5.76 24.53
CA ASP A 139 -20.46 -6.05 24.48
C ASP A 139 -20.86 -7.17 25.48
N GLN A 140 -19.95 -8.11 25.79
CA GLN A 140 -20.16 -9.12 26.83
C GLN A 140 -20.17 -8.50 28.24
N LEU A 141 -19.23 -7.61 28.54
CA LEU A 141 -19.16 -6.94 29.86
C LEU A 141 -20.39 -6.06 30.09
N ALA A 142 -20.80 -5.27 29.09
CA ALA A 142 -22.00 -4.43 29.20
C ALA A 142 -23.26 -5.26 29.54
N LYS A 143 -23.42 -6.43 28.92
CA LYS A 143 -24.54 -7.35 29.24
C LYS A 143 -24.45 -7.94 30.64
N ALA A 144 -23.26 -8.13 31.19
CA ALA A 144 -23.10 -8.64 32.54
C ALA A 144 -23.47 -7.57 33.58
N GLU A 145 -23.13 -6.30 33.32
CA GLU A 145 -23.52 -5.15 34.14
C GLU A 145 -25.04 -4.92 34.13
N ASP A 146 -25.70 -5.02 32.97
CA ASP A 146 -27.16 -4.84 32.86
C ASP A 146 -27.99 -5.94 33.57
N ASN A 147 -27.38 -7.10 33.86
CA ASN A 147 -28.03 -8.25 34.52
C ASN A 147 -27.70 -8.36 36.03
N SER A 148 -26.93 -7.42 36.57
CA SER A 148 -26.52 -7.35 37.98
C SER A 148 -27.33 -6.31 38.76
#